data_AF-A0ABC9BRQ2-F1
#
_entry.id   AF-A0ABC9BRQ2-F1
#
_cell.length_a   1.000
_cell.length_b   1.000
_cell.length_c   1.000
_cell.angle_alpha   90.00
_cell.angle_beta   90.00
_cell.angle_gamma   90.00
#
_symmetry.space_group_name_H-M   'P 1'
#
loop_
_entity.id
_entity.type
_entity.pdbx_description
1 polymer ?
#
loop_
_entity_poly.entity_id
_entity_poly.type
_entity_poly.pdbx_seq_one_letter_code
_entity_poly.pdbx_strand_id
1 'polypeptide(L)'
;MATAAAVLPACAAFSLPRAPALIPKRLHSVPPSPLRSGISRGCSLAGAGASGRRAPTVRRNAAAETVVPYVPGSGKYIAPDYLVKKVSAKEVEELVRGERKVPLIVDFYATWCGPCVQMAQDIEMLAVEYEDNALFVKVDTDDEYEFAKDMQVRGLPTLYFFSPDQNKDAIRTEGLIPMDMIRNIIDNEL
;
A
#
# COMPACT_ATOMS: atom_id res chain seq x y z
N MET A 1 16.22 -47.77 53.83
CA MET A 1 16.49 -48.37 52.50
C MET A 1 15.17 -48.50 51.76
N ALA A 2 14.90 -47.59 50.82
CA ALA A 2 13.96 -47.80 49.71
C ALA A 2 14.09 -46.61 48.76
N THR A 3 14.66 -46.90 47.60
CA THR A 3 14.79 -46.05 46.41
C THR A 3 13.43 -45.81 45.76
N ALA A 4 13.18 -44.60 45.26
CA ALA A 4 12.11 -44.36 44.29
C ALA A 4 12.70 -43.63 43.07
N ALA A 5 12.72 -44.36 41.96
CA ALA A 5 13.21 -43.95 40.66
C ALA A 5 12.14 -43.18 39.87
N ALA A 6 12.64 -42.47 38.86
CA ALA A 6 11.96 -41.54 37.96
C ALA A 6 10.78 -42.11 37.18
N VAL A 7 9.85 -41.24 36.80
CA VAL A 7 9.03 -41.38 35.57
C VAL A 7 8.81 -39.99 34.94
N LEU A 8 9.52 -39.73 33.84
CA LEU A 8 9.27 -38.66 32.88
C LEU A 8 8.22 -39.16 31.86
N PRO A 9 7.17 -38.40 31.52
CA PRO A 9 6.28 -38.77 30.44
C PRO A 9 6.81 -38.30 29.08
N ALA A 10 7.03 -39.30 28.24
CA ALA A 10 7.12 -39.37 26.79
C ALA A 10 6.78 -38.12 25.95
N CYS A 11 7.76 -37.73 25.11
CA CYS A 11 7.55 -36.99 23.88
C CYS A 11 6.54 -37.71 22.97
N ALA A 12 5.40 -37.08 22.70
CA ALA A 12 4.47 -37.50 21.67
C ALA A 12 4.99 -37.07 20.29
N ALA A 13 5.30 -38.05 19.45
CA ALA A 13 5.61 -37.88 18.04
C ALA A 13 4.37 -37.40 17.27
N PHE A 14 4.42 -36.18 16.73
CA PHE A 14 3.37 -35.66 15.86
C PHE A 14 3.70 -35.99 14.41
N SER A 15 2.96 -36.96 13.86
CA SER A 15 3.06 -37.41 12.49
C SER A 15 2.62 -36.32 11.50
N LEU A 16 3.54 -35.92 10.62
CA LEU A 16 3.29 -35.02 9.50
C LEU A 16 2.33 -35.66 8.47
N PRO A 17 1.26 -34.97 8.03
CA PRO A 17 0.49 -35.39 6.87
C PRO A 17 1.21 -35.03 5.56
N ARG A 18 1.13 -35.99 4.64
CA ARG A 18 1.74 -36.11 3.32
C ARG A 18 1.18 -35.08 2.32
N ALA A 19 2.05 -34.30 1.69
CA ALA A 19 1.68 -33.32 0.66
C ALA A 19 1.16 -34.00 -0.63
N PRO A 20 0.08 -33.50 -1.26
CA PRO A 20 -0.32 -33.92 -2.60
C PRO A 20 0.44 -33.14 -3.69
N ALA A 21 1.00 -33.88 -4.64
CA ALA A 21 1.60 -33.37 -5.87
C ALA A 21 0.53 -32.94 -6.87
N LEU A 22 0.55 -31.68 -7.34
CA LEU A 22 -0.24 -31.25 -8.49
C LEU A 22 0.55 -30.33 -9.45
N ILE A 23 1.03 -30.98 -10.51
CA ILE A 23 0.93 -30.66 -11.96
C ILE A 23 1.33 -29.23 -12.44
N PRO A 24 2.30 -29.11 -13.36
CA PRO A 24 2.65 -27.85 -14.01
C PRO A 24 1.62 -27.48 -15.08
N LYS A 25 1.00 -26.30 -14.96
CA LYS A 25 0.17 -25.73 -16.03
C LYS A 25 1.06 -25.22 -17.17
N ARG A 26 0.82 -25.80 -18.35
CA ARG A 26 1.35 -25.42 -19.66
C ARG A 26 1.35 -23.90 -19.87
N LEU A 27 2.54 -23.40 -20.16
CA LEU A 27 2.82 -22.11 -20.78
C LEU A 27 2.09 -22.06 -22.14
N HIS A 28 1.03 -21.26 -22.23
CA HIS A 28 0.40 -20.95 -23.51
C HIS A 28 1.13 -19.76 -24.13
N SER A 29 1.82 -20.04 -25.23
CA SER A 29 2.50 -19.10 -26.10
C SER A 29 1.52 -18.06 -26.64
N VAL A 30 1.80 -16.80 -26.36
CA VAL A 30 1.17 -15.63 -26.99
C VAL A 30 1.65 -15.55 -28.45
N PRO A 31 0.76 -15.51 -29.46
CA PRO A 31 1.17 -15.28 -30.85
C PRO A 31 1.51 -13.79 -31.07
N PRO A 32 2.50 -13.47 -31.94
CA PRO A 32 2.85 -12.09 -32.25
C PRO A 32 1.75 -11.41 -33.09
N SER A 33 1.44 -10.17 -32.73
CA SER A 33 0.53 -9.29 -33.46
C SER A 33 1.06 -8.98 -34.88
N PRO A 34 0.20 -8.88 -35.90
CA PRO A 34 0.64 -8.55 -37.25
C PRO A 34 1.01 -7.06 -37.36
N LEU A 35 2.20 -6.84 -37.92
CA LEU A 35 2.67 -5.57 -38.47
C LEU A 35 1.64 -5.01 -39.45
N ARG A 36 1.00 -3.89 -39.10
CA ARG A 36 0.17 -3.13 -40.03
C ARG A 36 1.05 -2.19 -40.84
N SER A 37 1.40 -2.65 -42.04
CA SER A 37 1.96 -1.84 -43.12
C SER A 37 0.89 -0.85 -43.61
N GLY A 38 0.95 0.37 -43.06
CA GLY A 38 0.14 1.51 -43.48
C GLY A 38 0.86 2.33 -44.53
N ILE A 39 0.52 2.04 -45.78
CA ILE A 39 0.83 2.73 -47.03
C ILE A 39 1.04 4.25 -46.90
N SER A 40 2.20 4.69 -47.39
CA SER A 40 2.51 6.05 -47.81
C SER A 40 1.56 6.50 -48.92
N ARG A 41 0.72 7.51 -48.65
CA ARG A 41 0.23 8.44 -49.68
C ARG A 41 0.20 9.85 -49.09
N GLY A 42 1.07 10.70 -49.61
CA GLY A 42 1.05 12.13 -49.35
C GLY A 42 -0.29 12.73 -49.78
N CYS A 43 -0.78 13.65 -48.96
CA CYS A 43 -1.79 14.61 -49.41
C CYS A 43 -1.18 16.01 -49.32
N SER A 44 -1.40 16.73 -50.39
CA SER A 44 -0.62 17.87 -50.87
C SER A 44 -0.82 19.14 -50.05
N LEU A 45 0.23 19.97 -50.02
CA LEU A 45 0.24 21.34 -49.53
C LEU A 45 -0.60 22.26 -50.44
N ALA A 46 -1.60 22.91 -49.86
CA ALA A 46 -2.18 24.22 -50.22
C ALA A 46 -3.12 24.58 -49.06
N GLY A 47 -3.07 25.68 -48.32
CA GLY A 47 -2.69 27.06 -48.60
C GLY A 47 -3.86 27.94 -48.11
N ALA A 48 -3.56 29.06 -47.44
CA ALA A 48 -4.46 30.03 -46.77
C ALA A 48 -4.93 29.60 -45.36
N GLY A 49 -4.66 30.31 -44.26
CA GLY A 49 -4.49 31.75 -44.08
C GLY A 49 -5.69 32.29 -43.29
N ALA A 50 -5.56 32.41 -41.96
CA ALA A 50 -6.17 33.47 -41.13
C ALA A 50 -6.14 33.12 -39.63
N SER A 51 -5.71 34.12 -38.86
CA SER A 51 -6.09 34.37 -37.47
C SER A 51 -5.58 33.38 -36.42
N GLY A 52 -4.43 33.73 -35.84
CA GLY A 52 -3.93 33.15 -34.61
C GLY A 52 -4.94 33.33 -33.47
N ARG A 53 -5.66 32.25 -33.16
CA ARG A 53 -6.21 32.06 -31.82
C ARG A 53 -5.05 31.70 -30.92
N ARG A 54 -4.40 32.74 -30.39
CA ARG A 54 -3.43 32.64 -29.32
C ARG A 54 -4.15 31.92 -28.18
N ALA A 55 -3.78 30.67 -27.92
CA ALA A 55 -4.28 29.92 -26.77
C ALA A 55 -4.15 30.81 -25.53
N PRO A 56 -5.14 30.82 -24.61
CA PRO A 56 -5.05 31.66 -23.43
C PRO A 56 -3.81 31.21 -22.68
N THR A 57 -2.84 32.11 -22.57
CA THR A 57 -1.72 31.94 -21.65
C THR A 57 -2.30 32.09 -20.27
N VAL A 58 -2.83 30.99 -19.73
CA VAL A 58 -3.13 30.89 -18.31
C VAL A 58 -1.81 31.21 -17.64
N ARG A 59 -1.72 32.41 -17.08
CA ARG A 59 -0.67 32.78 -16.13
C ARG A 59 -0.79 31.74 -15.02
N ARG A 60 0.07 30.72 -15.05
CA ARG A 60 0.23 29.82 -13.91
C ARG A 60 0.73 30.70 -12.77
N ASN A 61 -0.16 31.01 -11.84
CA ASN A 61 0.23 31.60 -10.57
C ASN A 61 1.27 30.67 -9.94
N ALA A 62 2.38 31.26 -9.52
CA ALA A 62 3.53 30.61 -8.88
C ALA A 62 3.22 30.09 -7.46
N ALA A 63 2.00 29.59 -7.24
CA ALA A 63 1.53 28.94 -6.01
C ALA A 63 1.13 27.47 -6.24
N ALA A 64 1.44 26.91 -7.41
CA ALA A 64 1.21 25.51 -7.78
C ALA A 64 2.44 24.64 -7.50
N GLU A 65 3.12 24.86 -6.37
CA GLU A 65 4.37 24.16 -6.01
C GLU A 65 4.13 22.83 -5.27
N THR A 66 2.89 22.47 -4.93
CA THR A 66 2.58 21.27 -4.11
C THR A 66 1.89 20.13 -4.84
N VAL A 67 1.74 20.20 -6.17
CA VAL A 67 1.22 19.06 -6.95
C VAL A 67 2.28 18.66 -7.97
N VAL A 68 3.21 17.80 -7.56
CA VAL A 68 4.10 17.13 -8.51
C VAL A 68 3.31 15.97 -9.10
N PRO A 69 2.80 16.01 -10.34
CA PRO A 69 2.03 14.90 -10.89
C PRO A 69 2.87 13.62 -10.96
N TYR A 70 2.22 12.46 -10.84
CA TYR A 70 2.87 11.17 -11.06
C TYR A 70 3.52 11.11 -12.45
N VAL A 71 4.84 10.93 -12.48
CA VAL A 71 5.62 10.69 -13.70
C VAL A 71 6.25 9.29 -13.58
N PRO A 72 5.93 8.34 -14.48
CA PRO A 72 6.54 7.02 -14.45
C PRO A 72 8.08 7.10 -14.47
N GLY A 73 8.74 6.53 -13.46
CA GLY A 73 10.21 6.49 -13.35
C GLY A 73 10.87 7.63 -12.56
N SER A 74 10.11 8.58 -11.99
CA SER A 74 10.69 9.71 -11.23
C SER A 74 11.07 9.39 -9.77
N GLY A 75 10.71 8.21 -9.25
CA GLY A 75 11.10 7.76 -7.91
C GLY A 75 10.53 8.59 -6.75
N LYS A 76 9.61 9.52 -6.99
CA LYS A 76 8.88 10.28 -5.96
C LYS A 76 7.47 10.62 -6.44
N TYR A 77 6.46 10.02 -5.83
CA TYR A 77 5.08 10.54 -5.85
C TYR A 77 4.25 9.91 -4.74
N ILE A 78 3.87 10.71 -3.75
CA ILE A 78 2.69 10.46 -2.91
C ILE A 78 1.91 11.77 -2.94
N ALA A 79 0.62 11.70 -3.26
CA ALA A 79 -0.24 12.86 -3.34
C ALA A 79 -0.22 13.64 -2.00
N PRO A 80 -0.38 14.98 -2.02
CA PRO A 80 -0.54 15.75 -0.80
C PRO A 80 -1.71 15.18 0.01
N ASP A 81 -1.47 15.01 1.31
CA ASP A 81 -2.27 14.31 2.31
C ASP A 81 -3.72 14.86 2.40
N TYR A 82 -4.63 14.43 1.54
CA TYR A 82 -6.01 14.93 1.57
C TYR A 82 -6.84 14.26 2.67
N LEU A 83 -6.67 12.95 2.88
CA LEU A 83 -7.39 12.21 3.93
C LEU A 83 -6.45 11.39 4.81
N VAL A 84 -5.38 10.84 4.23
CA VAL A 84 -4.39 10.05 4.98
C VAL A 84 -3.24 10.95 5.39
N LYS A 85 -3.33 11.49 6.62
CA LYS A 85 -2.34 12.41 7.18
C LYS A 85 -1.01 11.70 7.43
N LYS A 86 0.10 12.30 6.98
CA LYS A 86 1.43 11.92 7.47
C LYS A 86 1.60 12.30 8.94
N VAL A 87 1.97 11.33 9.77
CA VAL A 87 2.16 11.50 11.21
C VAL A 87 3.56 11.08 11.64
N SER A 88 4.05 11.70 12.71
CA SER A 88 5.33 11.36 13.34
C SER A 88 5.18 10.13 14.26
N ALA A 89 6.31 9.51 14.62
CA ALA A 89 6.33 8.38 15.55
C ALA A 89 5.60 8.65 16.87
N LYS A 90 5.81 9.85 17.44
CA LYS A 90 5.17 10.25 18.71
C LYS A 90 3.65 10.34 18.60
N GLU A 91 3.15 10.94 17.52
CA GLU A 91 1.71 11.03 17.29
C GLU A 91 1.09 9.62 17.15
N VAL A 92 1.76 8.69 16.46
CA VAL A 92 1.29 7.31 16.36
C VAL A 92 1.26 6.63 17.72
N GLU A 93 2.32 6.76 18.53
CA GLU A 93 2.34 6.19 19.88
C GLU A 93 1.20 6.74 20.75
N GLU A 94 0.90 8.03 20.66
CA GLU A 94 -0.21 8.65 21.38
C GLU A 94 -1.56 8.11 20.91
N LEU A 95 -1.77 7.94 19.60
CA LEU A 95 -2.98 7.35 19.03
C LEU A 95 -3.15 5.86 19.41
N VAL A 96 -2.04 5.12 19.51
CA VAL A 96 -2.02 3.70 19.88
C VAL A 96 -2.22 3.51 21.40
N ARG A 97 -1.76 4.44 22.25
CA ARG A 97 -1.99 4.37 23.70
C ARG A 97 -3.35 4.95 24.12
N GLY A 98 -3.88 5.88 23.34
CA GLY A 98 -5.15 6.55 23.62
C GLY A 98 -6.37 5.62 23.52
N GLU A 99 -7.48 6.08 24.09
CA GLU A 99 -8.79 5.48 23.85
C GLU A 99 -9.23 5.77 22.40
N ARG A 100 -9.59 4.73 21.66
CA ARG A 100 -10.01 4.81 20.27
C ARG A 100 -11.49 4.45 20.16
N LYS A 101 -12.26 5.27 19.44
CA LYS A 101 -13.66 4.96 19.09
C LYS A 101 -13.78 4.16 17.80
N VAL A 102 -12.81 4.33 16.91
CA VAL A 102 -12.74 3.72 15.58
C VAL A 102 -11.40 3.02 15.41
N PRO A 103 -11.32 1.96 14.59
CA PRO A 103 -10.05 1.32 14.26
C PRO A 103 -9.05 2.32 13.69
N LEU A 104 -7.78 2.12 14.04
CA LEU A 104 -6.66 2.92 13.53
C LEU A 104 -5.83 2.06 12.58
N ILE A 105 -5.63 2.56 11.36
CA ILE A 105 -4.81 1.91 10.34
C ILE A 105 -3.59 2.78 10.10
N VAL A 106 -2.40 2.18 10.25
CA VAL A 106 -1.11 2.85 10.07
C VAL A 106 -0.41 2.24 8.86
N ASP A 107 -0.17 3.07 7.83
CA ASP A 107 0.59 2.71 6.63
C ASP A 107 2.05 3.15 6.72
N PHE A 108 2.95 2.18 6.83
CA PHE A 108 4.39 2.43 6.75
C PHE A 108 4.84 2.38 5.30
N TYR A 109 5.34 3.51 4.81
CA TYR A 109 5.71 3.71 3.42
C TYR A 109 7.08 4.40 3.29
N ALA A 110 7.60 4.43 2.06
CA ALA A 110 8.69 5.33 1.68
C ALA A 110 8.45 5.93 0.30
N THR A 111 8.99 7.13 0.06
CA THR A 111 8.72 7.89 -1.17
C THR A 111 9.29 7.26 -2.45
N TRP A 112 10.31 6.42 -2.30
CA TRP A 112 10.97 5.67 -3.38
C TRP A 112 10.36 4.27 -3.62
N CYS A 113 9.41 3.85 -2.79
CA CYS A 113 8.80 2.53 -2.86
C CYS A 113 7.66 2.50 -3.89
N GLY A 114 7.92 1.90 -5.06
CA GLY A 114 6.93 1.78 -6.14
C GLY A 114 5.59 1.14 -5.71
N PRO A 115 5.59 -0.03 -5.06
CA PRO A 115 4.35 -0.65 -4.56
C PRO A 115 3.60 0.21 -3.54
N CYS A 116 4.31 0.99 -2.72
CA CYS A 116 3.70 1.90 -1.74
C CYS A 116 2.88 2.99 -2.42
N VAL A 117 3.36 3.52 -3.56
CA VAL A 117 2.62 4.54 -4.34
C VAL A 117 1.29 3.99 -4.85
N GLN A 118 1.25 2.70 -5.24
CA GLN A 118 0.01 2.06 -5.66
C GLN A 118 -0.94 1.89 -4.48
N MET A 119 -0.45 1.35 -3.35
CA MET A 119 -1.27 1.12 -2.17
C MET A 119 -1.80 2.43 -1.55
N ALA A 120 -1.06 3.53 -1.64
CA ALA A 120 -1.50 4.83 -1.15
C ALA A 120 -2.80 5.30 -1.84
N GLN A 121 -3.00 4.99 -3.13
CA GLN A 121 -4.24 5.33 -3.84
C GLN A 121 -5.42 4.50 -3.33
N ASP A 122 -5.18 3.22 -3.08
CA ASP A 122 -6.15 2.29 -2.53
C ASP A 122 -6.59 2.69 -1.11
N ILE A 123 -5.63 3.08 -0.27
CA ILE A 123 -5.90 3.54 1.10
C ILE A 123 -6.64 4.88 1.11
N GLU A 124 -6.31 5.83 0.24
CA GLU A 124 -7.06 7.09 0.12
C GLU A 124 -8.53 6.84 -0.27
N MET A 125 -8.80 5.89 -1.17
CA MET A 125 -10.18 5.52 -1.52
C MET A 125 -10.92 4.90 -0.33
N LEU A 126 -10.24 4.06 0.46
CA LEU A 126 -10.82 3.48 1.68
C LEU A 126 -11.01 4.56 2.77
N ALA A 127 -10.12 5.54 2.88
CA ALA A 127 -10.28 6.64 3.81
C ALA A 127 -11.54 7.46 3.52
N VAL A 128 -11.92 7.64 2.24
CA VAL A 128 -13.22 8.23 1.85
C VAL A 128 -14.39 7.33 2.27
N GLU A 129 -14.28 6.03 2.04
CA GLU A 129 -15.36 5.06 2.33
C GLU A 129 -15.63 4.94 3.84
N TYR A 130 -14.59 5.12 4.65
CA TYR A 130 -14.61 4.91 6.10
C TYR A 130 -14.36 6.20 6.91
N GLU A 131 -14.59 7.41 6.36
CA GLU A 131 -14.27 8.70 7.02
C GLU A 131 -14.65 8.76 8.52
N ASP A 132 -15.83 8.26 8.89
CA ASP A 132 -16.33 8.24 10.27
C ASP A 132 -16.15 6.89 10.99
N ASN A 133 -15.71 5.86 10.27
CA ASN A 133 -15.67 4.47 10.74
C ASN A 133 -14.25 3.93 10.95
N ALA A 134 -13.22 4.57 10.39
CA ALA A 134 -11.82 4.18 10.57
C ALA A 134 -10.90 5.39 10.38
N LEU A 135 -9.81 5.42 11.17
CA LEU A 135 -8.79 6.45 11.06
C LEU A 135 -7.57 5.90 10.30
N PHE A 136 -7.24 6.52 9.17
CA PHE A 136 -6.05 6.18 8.38
C PHE A 136 -4.96 7.22 8.59
N VAL A 137 -3.75 6.74 8.90
CA VAL A 137 -2.56 7.57 9.01
C VAL A 137 -1.39 6.89 8.30
N LYS A 138 -0.41 7.68 7.86
CA LYS A 138 0.78 7.15 7.19
C LYS A 138 2.06 7.63 7.87
N VAL A 139 3.07 6.76 7.88
CA VAL A 139 4.38 7.00 8.50
C VAL A 139 5.45 6.77 7.44
N ASP A 140 6.28 7.79 7.27
CA ASP A 140 7.43 7.71 6.36
C ASP A 140 8.60 7.05 7.08
N THR A 141 9.00 5.86 6.63
CA THR A 141 10.06 5.10 7.31
C THR A 141 11.46 5.68 7.08
N ASP A 142 11.63 6.54 6.07
CA ASP A 142 12.91 7.25 5.88
C ASP A 142 13.08 8.35 6.95
N ASP A 143 11.99 9.01 7.34
CA ASP A 143 12.00 10.05 8.37
C ASP A 143 11.99 9.46 9.79
N GLU A 144 11.23 8.37 10.00
CA GLU A 144 11.01 7.76 11.31
C GLU A 144 11.63 6.35 11.40
N TYR A 145 12.93 6.25 11.06
CA TYR A 145 13.62 4.97 10.91
C TYR A 145 13.65 4.11 12.19
N GLU A 146 14.01 4.68 13.34
CA GLU A 146 14.08 3.92 14.60
C GLU A 146 12.69 3.44 15.03
N PHE A 147 11.66 4.25 14.83
CA PHE A 147 10.28 3.85 15.13
C PHE A 147 9.81 2.69 14.23
N ALA A 148 10.07 2.77 12.93
CA ALA A 148 9.76 1.68 12.01
C ALA A 148 10.47 0.37 12.41
N LYS A 149 11.71 0.46 12.88
CA LYS A 149 12.48 -0.68 13.39
C LYS A 149 11.92 -1.24 14.70
N ASP A 150 11.53 -0.39 15.64
CA ASP A 150 10.91 -0.81 16.90
C ASP A 150 9.55 -1.49 16.65
N MET A 151 8.80 -0.97 15.68
CA MET A 151 7.59 -1.59 15.14
C MET A 151 7.88 -2.80 14.25
N GLN A 152 9.12 -3.27 14.13
CA GLN A 152 9.51 -4.44 13.34
C GLN A 152 9.07 -4.40 11.87
N VAL A 153 9.04 -3.21 11.26
CA VAL A 153 8.79 -3.02 9.83
C VAL A 153 10.03 -3.49 9.07
N ARG A 154 9.94 -4.68 8.47
CA ARG A 154 11.06 -5.32 7.74
C ARG A 154 10.99 -5.14 6.22
N GLY A 155 9.84 -4.68 5.72
CA GLY A 155 9.58 -4.51 4.30
C GLY A 155 8.49 -3.48 4.09
N LEU A 156 8.48 -2.89 2.90
CA LEU A 156 7.49 -1.89 2.51
C LEU A 156 6.64 -2.39 1.34
N PRO A 157 5.35 -2.04 1.32
CA PRO A 157 4.65 -1.35 2.41
C PRO A 157 4.32 -2.30 3.57
N THR A 158 4.04 -1.76 4.75
CA THR A 158 3.53 -2.54 5.89
C THR A 158 2.34 -1.81 6.51
N LEU A 159 1.23 -2.53 6.71
CA LEU A 159 0.05 -2.01 7.40
C LEU A 159 -0.06 -2.59 8.80
N TYR A 160 -0.41 -1.73 9.74
CA TYR A 160 -0.86 -2.11 11.07
C TYR A 160 -2.32 -1.72 11.26
N PHE A 161 -3.10 -2.64 11.81
CA PHE A 161 -4.50 -2.43 12.13
C PHE A 161 -4.69 -2.57 13.64
N PHE A 162 -5.11 -1.48 14.27
CA PHE A 162 -5.37 -1.42 15.70
C PHE A 162 -6.87 -1.37 15.94
N SER A 163 -7.39 -2.33 16.69
CA SER A 163 -8.80 -2.34 17.10
C SER A 163 -9.10 -1.19 18.07
N PRO A 164 -10.36 -0.70 18.11
CA PRO A 164 -10.86 0.12 19.21
C PRO A 164 -10.70 -0.56 20.58
N ASP A 165 -10.80 -1.90 20.63
CA ASP A 165 -10.61 -2.68 21.85
C ASP A 165 -9.11 -2.84 22.15
N GLN A 166 -8.66 -2.27 23.28
CA GLN A 166 -7.27 -2.35 23.71
C GLN A 166 -6.83 -3.76 24.13
N ASN A 167 -7.76 -4.70 24.32
CA ASN A 167 -7.44 -6.09 24.65
C ASN A 167 -7.17 -6.95 23.41
N LYS A 168 -7.48 -6.45 22.20
CA LYS A 168 -7.17 -7.13 20.95
C LYS A 168 -5.78 -6.72 20.47
N ASP A 169 -5.00 -7.72 20.06
CA ASP A 169 -3.69 -7.50 19.45
C ASP A 169 -3.83 -6.81 18.09
N ALA A 170 -2.83 -6.01 17.74
CA ALA A 170 -2.77 -5.36 16.44
C ALA A 170 -2.49 -6.40 15.33
N ILE A 171 -3.22 -6.29 14.23
CA ILE A 171 -3.03 -7.14 13.06
C ILE A 171 -2.00 -6.46 12.16
N ARG A 172 -1.04 -7.23 11.63
CA ARG A 172 0.01 -6.73 10.75
C ARG A 172 -0.04 -7.42 9.40
N THR A 173 0.10 -6.65 8.33
CA THR A 173 0.27 -7.18 6.99
C THR A 173 1.48 -6.56 6.31
N GLU A 174 2.29 -7.39 5.67
CA GLU A 174 3.50 -6.96 4.97
C GLU A 174 3.29 -7.15 3.45
N GLY A 175 3.74 -6.18 2.66
CA GLY A 175 3.65 -6.18 1.21
C GLY A 175 2.37 -5.55 0.66
N LEU A 176 2.29 -5.48 -0.66
CA LEU A 176 1.12 -4.95 -1.36
C LEU A 176 -0.05 -5.93 -1.24
N ILE A 177 -1.16 -5.46 -0.66
CA ILE A 177 -2.40 -6.23 -0.52
C ILE A 177 -3.56 -5.55 -1.25
N PRO A 178 -4.54 -6.31 -1.78
CA PRO A 178 -5.67 -5.73 -2.47
C PRO A 178 -6.63 -5.02 -1.48
N MET A 179 -7.33 -3.99 -1.96
CA MET A 179 -8.34 -3.24 -1.17
C MET A 179 -9.33 -4.13 -0.45
N ASP A 180 -9.83 -5.19 -1.09
CA ASP A 180 -10.85 -6.07 -0.50
C ASP A 180 -10.33 -6.80 0.75
N MET A 181 -9.02 -7.07 0.83
CA MET A 181 -8.40 -7.63 2.03
C MET A 181 -8.36 -6.60 3.15
N ILE A 182 -8.00 -5.35 2.84
CA ILE A 182 -8.01 -4.24 3.81
C ILE A 182 -9.42 -4.06 4.38
N ARG A 183 -10.45 -4.03 3.52
CA ARG A 183 -11.87 -3.98 3.93
C ARG A 183 -12.24 -5.15 4.84
N ASN A 184 -11.87 -6.37 4.43
CA ASN A 184 -12.22 -7.55 5.19
C ASN A 184 -11.65 -7.53 6.61
N ILE A 185 -10.40 -7.09 6.77
CA ILE A 185 -9.76 -6.92 8.09
C ILE A 185 -10.52 -5.88 8.92
N ILE A 186 -10.82 -4.71 8.34
CA ILE A 186 -11.54 -3.63 9.02
C ILE A 186 -12.92 -4.08 9.49
N ASP A 187 -13.67 -4.79 8.63
CA ASP A 187 -15.08 -5.12 8.89
C ASP A 187 -15.27 -6.36 9.76
N ASN A 188 -14.32 -7.31 9.74
CA ASN A 188 -14.52 -8.65 10.33
C ASN A 188 -13.53 -9.00 11.45
N GLU A 189 -12.36 -8.36 11.51
CA GLU A 189 -11.30 -8.74 12.46
C GLU A 189 -11.10 -7.70 13.58
N LEU A 190 -11.39 -6.42 13.32
CA LEU A 190 -11.23 -5.32 14.30
C LEU A 190 -12.40 -5.21 15.27
#